data_AF-A0A3D5LER6-F1
#
_entry.id   AF-A0A3D5LER6-F1
#
_cell.length_a   1.000
_cell.length_b   1.000
_cell.length_c   1.000
_cell.angle_alpha   90.00
_cell.angle_beta   90.00
_cell.angle_gamma   90.00
#
_symmetry.space_group_name_H-M   'P 1'
#
loop_
_entity.id
_entity.type
_entity.pdbx_description
1 polymer ?
#
loop_
_entity_poly.entity_id
_entity_poly.type
_entity_poly.pdbx_seq_one_letter_code
_entity_poly.pdbx_strand_id
1 'polypeptide(L)'
;MAESRIIKRNVRFWGKSGLQLTGMMLIFMVVYGFLFNMGSSRVFGDFWKTAYFYGGIISVLFAMIGPVSYVGSYLPLTLSFGSGRREAVFGAQIFCVVYVVSAYIILVFAGIMSSGKFNGKLNALIAVLFIFMTAIGQLVSVAQMHFGMKGMIIGIVMVVLGIVIGIVAGIGFIDQIMAWINRIQTNVVWTLLAIAAIVSIALYAVSVMALFREMRHYEVKA
;
A
#
# COMPACT_ATOMS: atom_id res chain seq x y z
N MET A 1 15.35 -7.94 -29.56
CA MET A 1 16.42 -7.56 -28.60
C MET A 1 16.16 -6.24 -27.86
N ALA A 2 15.57 -5.21 -28.49
CA ALA A 2 15.26 -3.93 -27.80
C ALA A 2 14.15 -4.08 -26.74
N GLU A 3 13.06 -4.77 -27.06
CA GLU A 3 11.90 -5.01 -26.19
C GLU A 3 12.27 -5.74 -24.87
N SER A 4 13.10 -6.79 -24.97
CA SER A 4 13.63 -7.51 -23.79
C SER A 4 14.45 -6.62 -22.85
N ARG A 5 15.18 -5.63 -23.39
CA ARG A 5 15.95 -4.66 -22.58
C ARG A 5 15.02 -3.67 -21.87
N ILE A 6 13.94 -3.25 -22.51
CA ILE A 6 12.95 -2.32 -21.94
C ILE A 6 12.19 -2.99 -20.78
N ILE A 7 11.72 -4.22 -20.97
CA ILE A 7 11.04 -4.99 -19.93
C ILE A 7 11.98 -5.21 -18.73
N LYS A 8 13.22 -5.64 -18.97
CA LYS A 8 14.21 -5.84 -17.90
C LYS A 8 14.49 -4.55 -17.12
N ARG A 9 14.58 -3.41 -17.81
CA ARG A 9 14.74 -2.10 -17.19
C ARG A 9 13.54 -1.74 -16.32
N ASN A 10 12.32 -1.88 -16.83
CA ASN A 10 11.11 -1.55 -16.09
C ASN A 10 10.97 -2.43 -14.85
N VAL A 11 11.17 -3.75 -14.98
CA VAL A 11 11.15 -4.68 -13.84
C VAL A 11 12.16 -4.26 -12.78
N ARG A 12 13.41 -3.95 -13.18
CA ARG A 12 14.46 -3.55 -12.24
C ARG A 12 14.16 -2.20 -11.58
N PHE A 13 13.66 -1.23 -12.33
CA PHE A 13 13.31 0.09 -11.82
C PHE A 13 12.15 0.01 -10.82
N TRP A 14 11.00 -0.49 -11.26
CA TRP A 14 9.79 -0.56 -10.44
C TRP A 14 9.92 -1.52 -9.27
N GLY A 15 10.60 -2.66 -9.46
CA GLY A 15 10.91 -3.59 -8.38
C GLY A 15 11.83 -2.98 -7.33
N LYS A 16 12.88 -2.25 -7.75
CA LYS A 16 13.75 -1.52 -6.81
C LYS A 16 12.97 -0.44 -6.06
N SER A 17 12.11 0.32 -6.73
CA SER A 17 11.28 1.35 -6.08
C SER A 17 10.31 0.74 -5.06
N GLY A 18 9.69 -0.41 -5.38
CA GLY A 18 8.78 -1.10 -4.46
C GLY A 18 9.52 -1.62 -3.22
N LEU A 19 10.71 -2.19 -3.40
CA LEU A 19 11.57 -2.60 -2.28
C LEU A 19 12.08 -1.42 -1.46
N GLN A 20 12.39 -0.29 -2.08
CA GLN A 20 12.78 0.93 -1.37
C GLN A 20 11.67 1.44 -0.47
N LEU A 21 10.43 1.50 -0.97
CA LEU A 21 9.26 1.89 -0.16
C LEU A 21 9.03 0.92 1.00
N THR A 22 9.23 -0.37 0.76
CA THR A 22 9.16 -1.40 1.79
C THR A 22 10.24 -1.22 2.85
N GLY A 23 11.47 -0.90 2.44
CA GLY A 23 12.57 -0.57 3.35
C GLY A 23 12.26 0.66 4.21
N MET A 24 11.69 1.71 3.62
CA MET A 24 11.23 2.89 4.39
C MET A 24 10.16 2.50 5.41
N MET A 25 9.14 1.74 4.99
CA MET A 25 8.11 1.25 5.90
C MET A 25 8.70 0.44 7.07
N LEU A 26 9.69 -0.43 6.81
CA LEU A 26 10.38 -1.20 7.84
C LEU A 26 11.10 -0.30 8.84
N ILE A 27 11.78 0.77 8.38
CA ILE A 27 12.40 1.76 9.26
C ILE A 27 11.35 2.40 10.17
N PHE A 28 10.23 2.87 9.60
CA PHE A 28 9.14 3.46 10.39
C PHE A 28 8.57 2.47 11.42
N MET A 29 8.34 1.22 11.01
CA MET A 29 7.84 0.17 11.88
C MET A 29 8.78 -0.11 13.06
N VAL A 30 10.09 -0.17 12.82
CA VAL A 30 11.10 -0.37 13.86
C VAL A 30 11.20 0.84 14.78
N VAL A 31 11.25 2.06 14.22
CA VAL A 31 11.33 3.31 14.99
C VAL A 31 10.11 3.46 15.91
N TYR A 32 8.90 3.26 15.38
CA TYR A 32 7.67 3.30 16.20
C TYR A 32 7.63 2.16 17.21
N GLY A 33 8.10 0.96 16.83
CA GLY A 33 8.26 -0.16 17.74
C GLY A 33 9.13 0.20 18.95
N PHE A 34 10.22 0.95 18.78
CA PHE A 34 11.08 1.40 19.89
C PHE A 34 10.49 2.57 20.67
N LEU A 35 10.02 3.62 19.98
CA LEU A 35 9.51 4.84 20.62
C LEU A 35 8.31 4.57 21.52
N PHE A 36 7.39 3.72 21.07
CA PHE A 36 6.16 3.42 21.81
C PHE A 36 6.25 2.16 22.67
N ASN A 37 7.47 1.60 22.85
CA ASN A 37 7.77 0.53 23.80
C ASN A 37 8.46 1.05 25.08
N MET A 38 8.50 2.37 25.31
CA MET A 38 9.03 2.93 26.54
C MET A 38 8.11 2.59 27.73
N GLY A 39 8.52 1.60 28.54
CA GLY A 39 7.90 1.30 29.84
C GLY A 39 7.77 -0.19 30.19
N SER A 40 8.08 -1.14 29.30
CA SER A 40 7.85 -2.57 29.57
C SER A 40 9.10 -3.36 29.99
N SER A 41 8.94 -4.27 30.95
CA SER A 41 9.95 -5.16 31.50
C SER A 41 10.32 -6.34 30.57
N ARG A 42 9.59 -6.54 29.46
CA ARG A 42 9.90 -7.52 28.39
C ARG A 42 10.14 -6.82 27.05
N VAL A 43 11.32 -6.23 26.91
CA VAL A 43 11.73 -5.37 25.79
C VAL A 43 11.42 -5.99 24.41
N PHE A 44 11.70 -7.28 24.21
CA PHE A 44 11.60 -7.89 22.88
C PHE A 44 10.17 -8.26 22.47
N GLY A 45 9.38 -8.86 23.37
CA GLY A 45 8.01 -9.30 23.04
C GLY A 45 7.04 -8.13 22.86
N ASP A 46 7.17 -7.09 23.68
CA ASP A 46 6.29 -5.92 23.61
C ASP A 46 6.67 -4.97 22.47
N PHE A 47 7.95 -4.93 22.09
CA PHE A 47 8.39 -4.29 20.85
C PHE A 47 7.64 -4.84 19.65
N TRP A 48 7.59 -6.17 19.46
CA TRP A 48 6.96 -6.78 18.29
C TRP A 48 5.44 -6.60 18.27
N LYS A 49 4.78 -6.48 19.42
CA LYS A 49 3.36 -6.13 19.49
C LYS A 49 3.10 -4.71 18.99
N THR A 50 3.91 -3.76 19.47
CA THR A 50 3.84 -2.36 19.06
C THR A 50 4.20 -2.19 17.58
N ALA A 51 5.26 -2.86 17.13
CA ALA A 51 5.69 -2.87 15.74
C ALA A 51 4.63 -3.48 14.82
N TYR A 52 4.01 -4.60 15.18
CA TYR A 52 2.92 -5.20 14.41
C TYR A 52 1.71 -4.26 14.30
N PHE A 53 1.35 -3.60 15.40
CA PHE A 53 0.23 -2.67 15.43
C PHE A 53 0.45 -1.43 14.57
N TYR A 54 1.50 -0.66 14.85
CA TYR A 54 1.81 0.56 14.10
C TYR A 54 2.26 0.22 12.67
N GLY A 55 3.01 -0.88 12.50
CA GLY A 55 3.41 -1.39 11.19
C GLY A 55 2.22 -1.71 10.30
N GLY A 56 1.11 -2.24 10.85
CA GLY A 56 -0.13 -2.44 10.09
C GLY A 56 -0.76 -1.17 9.57
N ILE A 57 -0.87 -0.15 10.40
CA ILE A 57 -1.44 1.13 9.99
C ILE A 57 -0.52 1.82 8.98
N ILE A 58 0.77 1.92 9.30
CA ILE A 58 1.78 2.60 8.47
C ILE A 58 1.89 1.90 7.10
N SER A 59 1.91 0.57 7.07
CA SER A 59 2.02 -0.16 5.80
C SER A 59 0.78 -0.01 4.92
N VAL A 60 -0.43 0.00 5.50
CA VAL A 60 -1.66 0.29 4.77
C VAL A 60 -1.68 1.72 4.22
N LEU A 61 -1.18 2.70 4.99
CA LEU A 61 -1.03 4.08 4.51
C LEU A 61 -0.03 4.17 3.36
N PHE A 62 1.11 3.50 3.48
CA PHE A 62 2.15 3.48 2.45
C PHE A 62 1.66 2.77 1.18
N ALA A 63 0.69 1.86 1.28
CA ALA A 63 0.01 1.27 0.12
C ALA A 63 -0.77 2.30 -0.71
N MET A 64 -1.28 3.37 -0.09
CA MET A 64 -1.87 4.51 -0.80
C MET A 64 -0.80 5.52 -1.26
N ILE A 65 0.14 5.88 -0.39
CA ILE A 65 1.18 6.88 -0.67
C ILE A 65 2.10 6.43 -1.79
N GLY A 66 2.44 5.14 -1.85
CA GLY A 66 3.31 4.56 -2.85
C GLY A 66 2.84 4.86 -4.27
N PRO A 67 1.63 4.44 -4.68
CA PRO A 67 1.08 4.77 -5.99
C PRO A 67 0.96 6.27 -6.25
N VAL A 68 0.53 7.08 -5.27
CA VAL A 68 0.42 8.55 -5.45
C VAL A 68 1.79 9.15 -5.77
N SER A 69 2.81 8.83 -4.98
CA SER A 69 4.13 9.43 -5.09
C SER A 69 4.96 8.85 -6.23
N TYR A 70 4.94 7.53 -6.41
CA TYR A 70 5.79 6.85 -7.40
C TYR A 70 5.10 6.69 -8.76
N VAL A 71 3.85 6.24 -8.80
CA VAL A 71 3.15 6.04 -10.08
C VAL A 71 2.79 7.39 -10.70
N GLY A 72 2.35 8.37 -9.91
CA GLY A 72 2.05 9.71 -10.43
C GLY A 72 3.25 10.43 -11.05
N SER A 73 4.44 10.26 -10.47
CA SER A 73 5.64 10.99 -10.91
C SER A 73 6.51 10.22 -11.91
N TYR A 74 6.74 8.92 -11.69
CA TYR A 74 7.68 8.15 -12.48
C TYR A 74 7.05 7.50 -13.71
N LEU A 75 5.73 7.40 -13.77
CA LEU A 75 5.07 6.76 -14.91
C LEU A 75 5.23 7.60 -16.20
N PRO A 76 5.01 8.92 -16.22
CA PRO A 76 5.36 9.77 -17.37
C PRO A 76 6.86 9.73 -17.71
N LEU A 77 7.73 9.62 -16.71
CA LEU A 77 9.17 9.51 -16.90
C LEU A 77 9.54 8.20 -17.63
N THR A 78 8.94 7.07 -17.26
CA THR A 78 9.21 5.78 -17.92
C THR A 78 8.80 5.75 -19.39
N LEU A 79 7.73 6.47 -19.75
CA LEU A 79 7.36 6.69 -21.15
C LEU A 79 8.42 7.50 -21.92
N SER A 80 8.97 8.54 -21.30
CA SER A 80 10.01 9.39 -21.91
C SER A 80 11.29 8.63 -22.24
N PHE A 81 11.57 7.53 -21.52
CA PHE A 81 12.70 6.63 -21.76
C PHE A 81 12.40 5.56 -22.82
N GLY A 82 11.34 5.72 -23.62
CA GLY A 82 10.98 4.84 -24.73
C GLY A 82 10.26 3.56 -24.28
N SER A 83 9.60 3.56 -23.11
CA SER A 83 8.72 2.45 -22.75
C SER A 83 7.37 2.61 -23.45
N GLY A 84 6.82 1.51 -23.96
CA GLY A 84 5.46 1.50 -24.49
C GLY A 84 4.41 1.75 -23.41
N ARG A 85 3.22 2.23 -23.82
CA ARG A 85 2.10 2.53 -22.91
C ARG A 85 1.74 1.35 -22.00
N ARG A 86 1.70 0.13 -22.56
CA ARG A 86 1.36 -1.08 -21.80
C ARG A 86 2.46 -1.45 -20.80
N GLU A 87 3.72 -1.35 -21.21
CA GLU A 87 4.87 -1.70 -20.38
C GLU A 87 5.04 -0.77 -19.19
N ALA A 88 4.73 0.53 -19.36
CA ALA A 88 4.76 1.51 -18.27
C ALA A 88 3.68 1.19 -17.23
N VAL A 89 2.45 0.87 -17.67
CA VAL A 89 1.36 0.45 -16.78
C VAL A 89 1.71 -0.85 -16.06
N PHE A 90 2.21 -1.87 -16.77
CA PHE A 90 2.66 -3.12 -16.14
C PHE A 90 3.80 -2.88 -15.14
N GLY A 91 4.72 -1.98 -15.44
CA GLY A 91 5.76 -1.55 -14.52
C GLY A 91 5.18 -0.99 -13.21
N ALA A 92 4.18 -0.11 -13.29
CA ALA A 92 3.47 0.41 -12.13
C ALA A 92 2.84 -0.70 -11.28
N GLN A 93 2.27 -1.72 -11.93
CA GLN A 93 1.68 -2.87 -11.24
C GLN A 93 2.75 -3.70 -10.53
N ILE A 94 3.93 -3.89 -11.13
CA ILE A 94 5.05 -4.58 -10.48
C ILE A 94 5.44 -3.85 -9.19
N PHE A 95 5.50 -2.52 -9.21
CA PHE A 95 5.75 -1.73 -8.01
C PHE A 95 4.70 -1.99 -6.91
N CYS A 96 3.41 -1.89 -7.25
CA CYS A 96 2.32 -2.13 -6.30
C CYS A 96 2.39 -3.54 -5.71
N VAL A 97 2.58 -4.56 -6.54
CA VAL A 97 2.65 -5.97 -6.10
C VAL A 97 3.88 -6.21 -5.23
N VAL A 98 5.06 -5.73 -5.64
CA VAL A 98 6.29 -5.90 -4.88
C VAL A 98 6.14 -5.27 -3.50
N TYR A 99 5.61 -4.05 -3.41
CA TYR A 99 5.38 -3.39 -2.14
C TYR A 99 4.36 -4.15 -1.27
N VAL A 100 3.15 -4.43 -1.78
CA VAL A 100 2.08 -5.08 -0.99
C VAL A 100 2.52 -6.44 -0.48
N VAL A 101 3.12 -7.27 -1.33
CA VAL A 101 3.57 -8.62 -0.95
C VAL A 101 4.68 -8.55 0.09
N SER A 102 5.71 -7.75 -0.13
CA SER A 102 6.84 -7.66 0.81
C SER A 102 6.44 -6.99 2.13
N ALA A 103 5.60 -5.96 2.09
CA ALA A 103 5.04 -5.32 3.28
C ALA A 103 4.20 -6.28 4.12
N TYR A 104 3.34 -7.05 3.46
CA TYR A 104 2.50 -8.04 4.14
C TYR A 104 3.32 -9.16 4.77
N ILE A 105 4.37 -9.66 4.09
CA ILE A 105 5.27 -10.67 4.66
C ILE A 105 5.97 -10.16 5.93
N ILE A 106 6.49 -8.92 5.90
CA ILE A 106 7.14 -8.30 7.06
C ILE A 106 6.15 -8.14 8.22
N LEU A 107 4.92 -7.76 7.92
CA LEU A 107 3.86 -7.63 8.91
C LEU A 107 3.48 -8.99 9.52
N VAL A 108 3.32 -10.03 8.72
CA VAL A 108 3.05 -11.40 9.19
C VAL A 108 4.19 -11.87 10.10
N PHE A 109 5.44 -11.64 9.70
CA PHE A 109 6.60 -11.97 10.52
C PHE A 109 6.56 -11.27 11.88
N ALA A 110 6.31 -9.97 11.93
CA ALA A 110 6.17 -9.24 13.18
C ALA A 110 4.99 -9.73 14.03
N GLY A 111 3.88 -10.11 13.39
CA GLY A 111 2.72 -10.69 14.06
C GLY A 111 3.05 -12.01 14.75
N ILE A 112 3.80 -12.91 14.08
CA ILE A 112 4.28 -14.17 14.67
C ILE A 112 5.20 -13.90 15.86
N MET A 113 6.13 -12.96 15.73
CA MET A 113 7.07 -12.58 16.79
C MET A 113 6.37 -11.92 17.99
N SER A 114 5.19 -11.32 17.81
CA SER A 114 4.43 -10.63 18.86
C SER A 114 3.84 -11.55 19.96
N SER A 115 3.98 -12.87 19.84
CA SER A 115 3.59 -13.88 20.85
C SER A 115 2.20 -13.66 21.46
N GLY A 116 1.21 -13.25 20.65
CA GLY A 116 -0.18 -13.11 21.11
C GLY A 116 -1.12 -12.19 20.32
N LYS A 117 -0.63 -11.34 19.40
CA LYS A 117 -1.50 -10.46 18.56
C LYS A 117 -1.75 -10.97 17.14
N PHE A 118 -1.21 -12.13 16.74
CA PHE A 118 -1.49 -12.71 15.42
C PHE A 118 -2.93 -13.23 15.33
N ASN A 119 -3.84 -12.40 14.81
CA ASN A 119 -5.25 -12.72 14.67
C ASN A 119 -5.62 -12.86 13.18
N GLY A 120 -6.17 -14.01 12.80
CA GLY A 120 -6.56 -14.29 11.41
C GLY A 120 -7.57 -13.28 10.84
N LYS A 121 -8.52 -12.79 11.65
CA LYS A 121 -9.51 -11.79 11.22
C LYS A 121 -8.85 -10.43 10.93
N LEU A 122 -7.91 -10.02 11.79
CA LEU A 122 -7.17 -8.76 11.63
C LEU A 122 -6.24 -8.81 10.41
N ASN A 123 -5.51 -9.91 10.22
CA ASN A 123 -4.64 -10.08 9.06
C ASN A 123 -5.42 -10.08 7.74
N ALA A 124 -6.56 -10.77 7.70
CA ALA A 124 -7.45 -10.75 6.54
C ALA A 124 -7.97 -9.32 6.26
N LEU A 125 -8.37 -8.58 7.30
CA LEU A 125 -8.77 -7.19 7.15
C LEU A 125 -7.63 -6.31 6.61
N ILE A 126 -6.42 -6.45 7.16
CA ILE A 126 -5.23 -5.72 6.71
C ILE A 126 -4.94 -6.04 5.24
N ALA A 127 -5.01 -7.31 4.83
CA ALA A 127 -4.81 -7.72 3.44
C ALA A 127 -5.84 -7.09 2.48
N VAL A 128 -7.11 -7.05 2.88
CA VAL A 128 -8.17 -6.37 2.10
C VAL A 128 -7.89 -4.87 2.00
N LEU A 129 -7.46 -4.25 3.10
CA LEU A 129 -7.12 -2.82 3.14
C LEU A 129 -5.90 -2.49 2.28
N PHE A 130 -4.90 -3.36 2.19
CA PHE A 130 -3.76 -3.18 1.29
C PHE A 130 -4.22 -3.03 -0.16
N ILE A 131 -5.06 -3.95 -0.64
CA ILE A 131 -5.57 -3.91 -2.02
C ILE A 131 -6.42 -2.65 -2.23
N PHE A 132 -7.30 -2.35 -1.28
CA PHE A 132 -8.19 -1.19 -1.33
C PHE A 132 -7.43 0.13 -1.39
N MET A 133 -6.48 0.34 -0.48
CA MET A 133 -5.68 1.58 -0.39
C MET A 133 -4.75 1.73 -1.59
N THR A 134 -4.22 0.62 -2.12
CA THR A 134 -3.45 0.65 -3.37
C THR A 134 -4.32 1.09 -4.55
N ALA A 135 -5.57 0.59 -4.63
CA ALA A 135 -6.51 0.99 -5.67
C ALA A 135 -6.84 2.49 -5.59
N ILE A 136 -7.11 3.01 -4.38
CA ILE A 136 -7.34 4.44 -4.15
C ILE A 136 -6.11 5.26 -4.55
N GLY A 137 -4.92 4.88 -4.07
CA GLY A 137 -3.68 5.59 -4.39
C GLY A 137 -3.43 5.65 -5.90
N GLN A 138 -3.74 4.57 -6.62
CA GLN A 138 -3.61 4.53 -8.08
C GLN A 138 -4.66 5.42 -8.77
N LEU A 139 -5.90 5.49 -8.28
CA LEU A 139 -6.90 6.42 -8.82
C LEU A 139 -6.50 7.89 -8.61
N VAL A 140 -5.91 8.19 -7.45
CA VAL A 140 -5.39 9.53 -7.16
C VAL A 140 -4.21 9.85 -8.07
N SER A 141 -3.32 8.90 -8.34
CA SER A 141 -2.19 9.13 -9.27
C SER A 141 -2.65 9.33 -10.72
N VAL A 142 -3.71 8.64 -11.15
CA VAL A 142 -4.38 8.88 -12.43
C VAL A 142 -4.93 10.31 -12.49
N ALA A 143 -5.62 10.76 -11.43
CA ALA A 143 -6.12 12.14 -11.35
C ALA A 143 -4.98 13.18 -11.35
N GLN A 144 -3.84 12.88 -10.72
CA GLN A 144 -2.65 13.73 -10.76
C GLN A 144 -2.09 13.90 -12.17
N MET A 145 -2.02 12.82 -12.94
CA MET A 145 -1.56 12.85 -14.33
C MET A 145 -2.52 13.62 -15.23
N HIS A 146 -3.84 13.45 -15.04
CA HIS A 146 -4.85 14.11 -15.86
C HIS A 146 -4.95 15.64 -15.62
N PHE A 147 -4.97 16.07 -14.36
CA PHE A 147 -5.20 17.49 -14.00
C PHE A 147 -3.90 18.28 -13.75
N GLY A 148 -2.73 17.65 -13.91
CA GLY A 148 -1.42 18.27 -13.73
C GLY A 148 -1.25 18.91 -12.34
N MET A 149 -0.95 20.21 -12.30
CA MET A 149 -0.67 20.93 -11.04
C MET A 149 -1.86 20.94 -10.06
N LYS A 150 -3.10 21.01 -10.56
CA LYS A 150 -4.30 20.94 -9.72
C LYS A 150 -4.50 19.53 -9.15
N GLY A 151 -4.23 18.51 -9.96
CA GLY A 151 -4.26 17.11 -9.53
C GLY A 151 -3.21 16.81 -8.46
N MET A 152 -2.00 17.36 -8.60
CA MET A 152 -0.92 17.24 -7.62
C MET A 152 -1.34 17.76 -6.24
N ILE A 153 -1.95 18.94 -6.17
CA ILE A 153 -2.46 19.53 -4.91
C ILE A 153 -3.52 18.61 -4.29
N ILE A 154 -4.48 18.13 -5.08
CA ILE A 154 -5.53 17.22 -4.60
C ILE A 154 -4.91 15.92 -4.05
N GLY A 155 -3.92 15.37 -4.74
CA GLY A 155 -3.22 14.17 -4.29
C GLY A 155 -2.45 14.38 -2.97
N ILE A 156 -1.80 15.53 -2.80
CA ILE A 156 -1.15 15.89 -1.53
C ILE A 156 -2.18 16.00 -0.41
N VAL A 157 -3.30 16.70 -0.63
CA VAL A 157 -4.38 16.83 0.37
C VAL A 157 -4.93 15.46 0.76
N MET A 158 -5.18 14.57 -0.20
CA MET A 158 -5.65 13.21 0.06
C MET A 158 -4.65 12.39 0.88
N VAL A 159 -3.35 12.49 0.59
CA VAL A 159 -2.30 11.81 1.37
C VAL A 159 -2.24 12.35 2.79
N VAL A 160 -2.28 13.68 2.97
CA VAL A 160 -2.24 14.31 4.30
C VAL A 160 -3.47 13.89 5.12
N LEU A 161 -4.67 13.93 4.52
CA LEU A 161 -5.88 13.44 5.19
C LEU A 161 -5.76 11.95 5.54
N GLY A 162 -5.21 11.12 4.66
CA GLY A 162 -4.94 9.71 4.94
C GLY A 162 -4.02 9.52 6.14
N ILE A 163 -2.92 10.28 6.23
CA ILE A 163 -2.00 10.24 7.37
C ILE A 163 -2.71 10.68 8.66
N VAL A 164 -3.47 11.78 8.62
CA VAL A 164 -4.22 12.28 9.78
C VAL A 164 -5.22 11.24 10.26
N ILE A 165 -6.01 10.64 9.36
CA ILE A 165 -6.96 9.57 9.68
C ILE A 165 -6.22 8.36 10.25
N GLY A 166 -5.09 7.98 9.68
CA GLY A 166 -4.28 6.87 10.16
C GLY A 166 -3.69 7.09 11.55
N ILE A 167 -3.25 8.31 11.86
CA ILE A 167 -2.78 8.69 13.21
C ILE A 167 -3.94 8.66 14.21
N VAL A 168 -5.10 9.23 13.85
CA VAL A 168 -6.30 9.22 14.69
C VAL A 168 -6.78 7.78 14.93
N ALA A 169 -6.75 6.92 13.91
CA ALA A 169 -7.04 5.49 14.01
C ALA A 169 -5.95 4.68 14.77
N GLY A 170 -4.76 5.24 14.98
CA GLY A 170 -3.69 4.60 15.75
C GLY A 170 -3.90 4.63 17.26
N ILE A 171 -4.67 5.59 17.79
CA ILE A 171 -4.85 5.74 19.24
C ILE A 171 -6.03 4.86 19.69
N GLY A 172 -5.77 3.59 20.00
CA GLY A 172 -6.73 2.66 20.62
C GLY A 172 -7.86 2.13 19.72
N PHE A 173 -8.01 2.65 18.50
CA PHE A 173 -9.13 2.32 17.62
C PHE A 173 -9.07 0.90 17.03
N ILE A 174 -7.91 0.34 16.72
CA ILE A 174 -7.80 -1.05 16.22
C ILE A 174 -8.19 -2.08 17.29
N ASP A 175 -7.82 -1.86 18.55
CA ASP A 175 -8.27 -2.75 19.65
C ASP A 175 -9.80 -2.62 19.85
N GLN A 176 -10.37 -1.43 19.63
CA GLN A 176 -11.81 -1.20 19.61
C GLN A 176 -12.52 -1.87 18.41
N ILE A 177 -11.93 -1.79 17.20
CA ILE A 177 -12.39 -2.50 16.00
C ILE A 177 -12.36 -4.00 16.27
N MET A 178 -11.29 -4.52 16.86
CA MET A 178 -11.17 -5.94 17.19
C MET A 178 -12.21 -6.38 18.22
N ALA A 179 -12.46 -5.56 19.25
CA ALA A 179 -13.53 -5.82 20.21
C ALA A 179 -14.91 -5.84 19.52
N TRP A 180 -15.15 -4.95 18.55
CA TRP A 180 -16.38 -4.91 17.77
C TRP A 180 -16.52 -6.12 16.82
N ILE A 181 -15.47 -6.45 16.06
CA ILE A 181 -15.41 -7.61 15.16
C ILE A 181 -15.61 -8.92 15.94
N ASN A 182 -15.07 -9.02 17.16
CA ASN A 182 -15.21 -10.21 17.98
C ASN A 182 -16.60 -10.38 18.61
N ARG A 183 -17.42 -9.32 18.66
CA ARG A 183 -18.83 -9.40 19.08
C ARG A 183 -19.75 -9.93 17.98
N ILE A 184 -19.29 -9.94 16.74
CA ILE A 184 -20.06 -10.41 15.58
C ILE A 184 -19.78 -11.91 15.37
N GLN A 185 -20.81 -12.67 14.98
CA GLN A 185 -20.68 -14.09 14.66
C GLN A 185 -19.59 -14.31 13.61
N THR A 186 -18.68 -15.25 13.88
CA THR A 186 -17.49 -15.49 13.04
C THR A 186 -17.83 -15.71 11.57
N ASN A 187 -18.91 -16.45 11.27
CA ASN A 187 -19.35 -16.67 9.89
C ASN A 187 -19.71 -15.36 9.17
N VAL A 188 -20.42 -14.45 9.84
CA VAL A 188 -20.82 -13.15 9.28
C VAL A 188 -19.59 -12.29 9.00
N VAL A 189 -18.60 -12.28 9.91
CA VAL A 189 -17.34 -11.54 9.70
C VAL A 189 -16.60 -12.04 8.47
N TRP A 190 -16.48 -13.36 8.28
CA TRP A 190 -15.81 -13.93 7.11
C TRP A 190 -16.56 -13.61 5.81
N THR A 191 -17.89 -13.64 5.82
CA THR A 191 -18.71 -13.23 4.67
C THR A 191 -18.49 -11.76 4.33
N LEU A 192 -18.49 -10.86 5.33
CA LEU A 192 -18.23 -9.44 5.12
C LEU A 192 -16.81 -9.19 4.58
N LEU A 193 -15.81 -9.88 5.11
CA LEU A 193 -14.44 -9.80 4.60
C LEU A 193 -14.32 -10.32 3.16
N ALA A 194 -15.06 -11.37 2.80
CA ALA A 194 -15.10 -11.87 1.43
C ALA A 194 -15.74 -10.86 0.47
N ILE A 195 -16.87 -10.25 0.86
CA ILE A 195 -17.51 -9.17 0.07
C ILE A 195 -16.54 -7.99 -0.08
N ALA A 196 -15.91 -7.55 1.00
CA ALA A 196 -14.95 -6.45 0.98
C ALA A 196 -13.75 -6.78 0.07
N ALA A 197 -13.24 -8.02 0.10
CA ALA A 197 -12.18 -8.47 -0.79
C ALA A 197 -12.59 -8.39 -2.27
N ILE A 198 -13.80 -8.84 -2.61
CA ILE A 198 -14.34 -8.76 -3.99
C ILE A 198 -14.45 -7.30 -4.43
N VAL A 199 -14.98 -6.42 -3.58
CA VAL A 199 -15.09 -4.98 -3.87
C VAL A 199 -13.70 -4.35 -4.07
N SER A 200 -12.73 -4.69 -3.22
CA SER A 200 -11.36 -4.19 -3.33
C SER A 200 -10.68 -4.64 -4.64
N ILE A 201 -10.87 -5.90 -5.04
CA ILE A 201 -10.34 -6.42 -6.32
C ILE A 201 -11.01 -5.72 -7.50
N ALA A 202 -12.34 -5.55 -7.46
CA ALA A 202 -13.06 -4.83 -8.50
C ALA A 202 -12.59 -3.38 -8.61
N LEU A 203 -12.42 -2.68 -7.49
CA LEU A 203 -11.91 -1.32 -7.45
C LEU A 203 -10.48 -1.24 -8.00
N TYR A 204 -9.63 -2.22 -7.68
CA TYR A 204 -8.28 -2.31 -8.25
C TYR A 204 -8.31 -2.54 -9.77
N ALA A 205 -9.20 -3.40 -10.27
CA ALA A 205 -9.35 -3.58 -11.71
C ALA A 205 -9.79 -2.27 -12.40
N VAL A 206 -10.72 -1.53 -11.80
CA VAL A 206 -11.15 -0.21 -12.29
C VAL A 206 -10.00 0.79 -12.27
N SER A 207 -9.18 0.81 -11.22
CA SER A 207 -8.02 1.71 -11.15
C SER A 207 -6.96 1.40 -12.20
N VAL A 208 -6.76 0.13 -12.56
CA VAL A 208 -5.88 -0.29 -13.65
C VAL A 208 -6.46 0.11 -15.00
N MET A 209 -7.77 -0.07 -15.21
CA MET A 209 -8.44 0.37 -16.44
C MET A 209 -8.35 1.90 -16.62
N ALA A 210 -8.55 2.66 -15.54
CA ALA A 210 -8.41 4.12 -15.55
C ALA A 210 -6.99 4.54 -15.93
N LEU A 211 -5.98 3.87 -15.36
CA LEU A 211 -4.57 4.11 -15.70
C LEU A 211 -4.27 3.81 -17.18
N PHE A 212 -4.77 2.69 -17.72
CA PHE A 212 -4.63 2.39 -19.14
C PHE A 212 -5.33 3.41 -20.06
N ARG A 213 -6.45 4.00 -19.61
CA ARG A 213 -7.17 5.03 -20.38
C ARG A 213 -6.37 6.33 -20.44
N GLU A 214 -5.88 6.83 -19.31
CA GLU A 214 -5.05 8.05 -19.31
C GLU A 214 -3.79 7.90 -20.15
N MET A 215 -3.18 6.72 -20.12
CA MET A 215 -1.97 6.44 -20.88
C MET A 215 -2.15 6.48 -22.40
N ARG A 216 -3.39 6.48 -22.91
CA ARG A 216 -3.65 6.69 -24.34
C ARG A 216 -3.40 8.12 -24.78
N HIS A 217 -3.50 9.09 -23.86
CA HIS A 217 -3.31 10.51 -24.16
C HIS A 217 -1.85 10.94 -24.20
N TYR A 218 -0.94 10.13 -23.65
CA TYR A 218 0.49 10.41 -23.67
C TYR A 218 1.14 9.96 -24.98
N GLU A 219 1.94 10.86 -25.57
CA GLU A 219 2.83 10.55 -26.68
C GLU A 219 3.97 9.64 -26.20
N VAL A 220 4.26 8.61 -26.98
CA VAL A 220 5.38 7.70 -26.74
C VAL A 220 6.48 8.10 -27.70
N LYS A 221 7.71 8.33 -27.20
CA LYS A 221 8.87 8.44 -28.08
C LYS A 221 9.14 7.06 -28.67
N ALA A 222 8.87 6.92 -29.96
CA ALA A 222 9.23 5.76 -30.77
C ALA A 222 10.76 5.64 -30.90
#